data_AF-A0AAP6KQB7-F1
#
_entry.id   AF-A0AAP6KQB7-F1
#
_cell.length_a   1.000
_cell.length_b   1.000
_cell.length_c   1.000
_cell.angle_alpha   90.00
_cell.angle_beta   90.00
_cell.angle_gamma   90.00
#
_symmetry.space_group_name_H-M   'P 1'
#
loop_
_entity.id
_entity.type
_entity.pdbx_description
1 polymer ?
#
loop_
_entity_poly.entity_id
_entity_poly.type
_entity_poly.pdbx_seq_one_letter_code
_entity_poly.pdbx_strand_id
1 'polypeptide(L)'
;MNIQTNYIELQNWLEKAKSIYSSAGCPHERVDDGILKIAMQVAAIRKTKPDMLHVFLQELITEFKGYKLIQCRFNKSNYEHFVMTPEIQILIGGLMDKASEGIMLASICHMLQVDTLSELLSLIPTGMPDTDVLDALWRDQKTPAGLNLLDDFVLLDTVALANKRGIAA
;
A
#
# COMPACT_ATOMS: atom_id res chain seq x y z
N MET A 1 -14.03 -9.63 -20.75
CA MET A 1 -12.88 -9.42 -19.85
C MET A 1 -12.66 -10.71 -19.11
N ASN A 2 -11.50 -11.36 -19.25
CA ASN A 2 -11.28 -12.67 -18.63
C ASN A 2 -10.77 -12.46 -17.19
N ILE A 3 -11.68 -12.47 -16.22
CA ILE A 3 -11.40 -12.26 -14.79
C ILE A 3 -10.30 -13.22 -14.30
N GLN A 4 -10.28 -14.46 -14.80
CA GLN A 4 -9.29 -15.45 -14.43
C GLN A 4 -7.88 -15.10 -14.96
N THR A 5 -7.78 -14.57 -16.18
CA THR A 5 -6.51 -14.10 -16.73
C THR A 5 -5.97 -12.91 -15.94
N ASN A 6 -6.81 -11.90 -15.68
CA ASN A 6 -6.40 -10.73 -14.91
C ASN A 6 -5.97 -11.10 -13.47
N TYR A 7 -6.64 -12.09 -12.86
CA TYR A 7 -6.25 -12.61 -11.55
C TYR A 7 -4.85 -13.22 -11.56
N ILE A 8 -4.54 -14.06 -12.55
CA ILE A 8 -3.21 -14.66 -12.69
C ILE A 8 -2.15 -13.58 -12.96
N GLU A 9 -2.45 -12.63 -13.85
CA GLU A 9 -1.53 -11.51 -14.15
C GLU A 9 -1.25 -10.67 -12.90
N LEU A 10 -2.28 -10.35 -12.10
CA LEU A 10 -2.13 -9.60 -10.86
C LEU A 10 -1.32 -10.37 -9.81
N GLN A 11 -1.54 -11.68 -9.67
CA GLN A 11 -0.75 -12.53 -8.77
C GLN A 11 0.73 -12.57 -9.18
N ASN A 12 1.01 -12.75 -10.47
CA ASN A 12 2.38 -12.71 -11.00
C ASN A 12 3.04 -11.35 -10.77
N TRP A 13 2.28 -10.26 -10.98
CA TRP A 13 2.75 -8.91 -10.69
C TRP A 13 3.03 -8.73 -9.19
N LEU A 14 2.16 -9.21 -8.31
CA LEU A 14 2.32 -9.14 -6.86
C LEU A 14 3.58 -9.88 -6.39
N GLU A 15 3.83 -11.09 -6.88
CA GLU A 15 5.06 -11.84 -6.53
C GLU A 15 6.33 -11.11 -6.98
N LYS A 16 6.31 -10.56 -8.21
CA LYS A 16 7.41 -9.71 -8.68
C LYS A 16 7.60 -8.48 -7.81
N ALA A 17 6.51 -7.80 -7.47
CA ALA A 17 6.53 -6.60 -6.63
C ALA A 17 7.10 -6.91 -5.24
N LYS A 18 6.66 -7.99 -4.59
CA LYS A 18 7.19 -8.45 -3.30
C LYS A 18 8.69 -8.63 -3.35
N SER A 19 9.19 -9.31 -4.37
CA SER A 19 10.64 -9.48 -4.56
C SER A 19 11.33 -8.13 -4.63
N ILE A 20 10.85 -7.22 -5.47
CA ILE A 20 11.44 -5.87 -5.64
C ILE A 20 11.44 -5.09 -4.33
N TYR A 21 10.30 -4.95 -3.65
CA TYR A 21 10.21 -4.19 -2.38
C TYR A 21 11.05 -4.80 -1.26
N SER A 22 11.27 -6.13 -1.28
CA SER A 22 12.09 -6.82 -0.28
C SER A 22 13.60 -6.71 -0.51
N SER A 23 14.05 -6.39 -1.73
CA SER A 23 15.47 -6.48 -2.11
C SER A 23 16.07 -5.24 -2.75
N ALA A 24 15.24 -4.34 -3.28
CA ALA A 24 15.67 -3.10 -3.92
C ALA A 24 15.31 -1.91 -3.02
N GLY A 25 16.30 -1.09 -2.69
CA GLY A 25 16.15 0.11 -1.86
C GLY A 25 17.46 0.47 -1.18
N CYS A 26 17.51 1.66 -0.57
CA CYS A 26 18.64 2.11 0.21
C CYS A 26 18.41 1.86 1.71
N PRO A 27 19.10 0.90 2.36
CA PRO A 27 18.90 0.61 3.79
C PRO A 27 19.17 1.82 4.69
N HIS A 28 20.01 2.75 4.25
CA HIS A 28 20.37 3.97 4.98
C HIS A 28 19.31 5.07 4.90
N GLU A 29 18.40 5.00 3.92
CA GLU A 29 17.32 5.96 3.68
C GLU A 29 15.95 5.31 3.83
N ARG A 30 15.89 4.24 4.65
CA ARG A 30 14.76 3.30 4.70
C ARG A 30 13.41 4.00 4.89
N VAL A 31 13.31 4.86 5.90
CA VAL A 31 12.13 5.66 6.24
C VAL A 31 12.60 6.94 6.91
N ASP A 32 12.02 8.08 6.53
CA ASP A 32 12.22 9.35 7.24
C ASP A 32 11.69 9.25 8.69
N ASP A 33 12.57 9.58 9.65
CA ASP A 33 12.25 9.54 11.08
C ASP A 33 11.05 10.41 11.46
N GLY A 34 10.84 11.52 10.76
CA GLY A 34 9.69 12.40 10.97
C GLY A 34 8.39 11.71 10.56
N ILE A 35 8.34 11.14 9.37
CA ILE A 35 7.17 10.39 8.87
C ILE A 35 6.86 9.20 9.77
N LEU A 36 7.88 8.43 10.17
CA LEU A 36 7.69 7.30 11.06
C LEU A 36 7.12 7.72 12.42
N LYS A 37 7.64 8.81 13.00
CA LYS A 37 7.13 9.37 14.26
C LYS A 37 5.66 9.78 14.15
N ILE A 38 5.27 10.42 13.05
CA ILE A 38 3.87 10.80 12.81
C ILE A 38 2.98 9.55 12.71
N ALA A 39 3.39 8.54 11.93
CA ALA A 39 2.65 7.27 11.83
C ALA A 39 2.50 6.58 13.20
N MET A 40 3.56 6.53 14.00
CA MET A 40 3.52 5.97 15.35
C MET A 40 2.62 6.77 16.30
N GLN A 41 2.60 8.10 16.20
CA GLN A 41 1.69 8.95 16.96
C GLN A 41 0.23 8.68 16.60
N VAL A 42 -0.07 8.53 15.31
CA VAL A 42 -1.42 8.15 14.85
C VAL A 42 -1.83 6.78 15.39
N ALA A 43 -0.93 5.80 15.34
CA ALA A 43 -1.18 4.48 15.93
C ALA A 43 -1.48 4.57 17.45
N ALA A 44 -0.73 5.41 18.17
CA ALA A 44 -0.93 5.64 19.60
C ALA A 44 -2.26 6.36 19.90
N ILE A 45 -2.62 7.38 19.12
CA ILE A 45 -3.90 8.10 19.24
C ILE A 45 -5.06 7.15 18.93
N ARG A 46 -4.97 6.36 17.85
CA ARG A 46 -5.97 5.35 17.50
C ARG A 46 -6.25 4.38 18.65
N LYS A 47 -5.22 4.01 19.41
CA LYS A 47 -5.33 3.10 20.57
C LYS A 47 -5.84 3.78 21.84
N THR A 48 -5.44 5.03 22.10
CA THR A 48 -5.64 5.67 23.42
C THR A 48 -6.73 6.74 23.43
N LYS A 49 -7.00 7.37 22.29
CA LYS A 49 -7.95 8.49 22.11
C LYS A 49 -8.67 8.37 20.76
N PRO A 50 -9.41 7.28 20.49
CA PRO A 50 -10.03 7.02 19.19
C PRO A 50 -10.99 8.14 18.75
N ASP A 51 -11.68 8.80 19.70
CA ASP A 51 -12.60 9.90 19.39
C ASP A 51 -11.88 11.14 18.80
N MET A 52 -10.61 11.34 19.13
CA MET A 52 -9.78 12.43 18.62
C MET A 52 -9.09 12.09 17.30
N LEU A 53 -9.09 10.81 16.90
CA LEU A 53 -8.36 10.35 15.73
C LEU A 53 -8.82 11.07 14.46
N HIS A 54 -10.13 11.24 14.27
CA HIS A 54 -10.66 11.90 13.08
C HIS A 54 -10.15 13.34 12.94
N VAL A 55 -10.14 14.11 14.04
CA VAL A 55 -9.66 15.50 14.06
C VAL A 55 -8.19 15.56 13.67
N PHE A 56 -7.37 14.73 14.30
CA PHE A 56 -5.94 14.69 14.02
C PHE A 56 -5.64 14.29 12.55
N LEU A 57 -6.38 13.32 12.02
CA LEU A 57 -6.23 12.92 10.62
C LEU A 57 -6.65 14.02 9.64
N GLN A 58 -7.62 14.87 9.98
CA GLN A 58 -8.00 16.01 9.12
C GLN A 58 -6.91 17.09 9.09
N GLU A 59 -6.28 17.37 10.23
CA GLU A 59 -5.12 18.28 10.28
C GLU A 59 -3.98 17.74 9.41
N LEU A 60 -3.65 16.45 9.54
CA LEU A 60 -2.60 15.81 8.74
C LEU A 60 -2.87 15.81 7.24
N ILE A 61 -4.13 15.74 6.79
CA ILE A 61 -4.47 15.81 5.35
C ILE A 61 -4.01 17.12 4.72
N THR A 62 -4.03 18.23 5.46
CA THR A 62 -3.61 19.53 4.94
C THR A 62 -2.10 19.60 4.73
N GLU A 63 -1.33 18.83 5.49
CA GLU A 63 0.14 18.81 5.45
C GLU A 63 0.66 17.70 4.52
N PHE A 64 0.03 16.53 4.54
CA PHE A 64 0.44 15.34 3.81
C PHE A 64 -0.57 15.00 2.70
N LYS A 65 -0.42 15.64 1.55
CA LYS A 65 -1.26 15.37 0.36
C LYS A 65 -1.22 13.89 -0.07
N GLY A 66 -0.09 13.22 0.16
CA GLY A 66 0.05 11.81 -0.15
C GLY A 66 -0.85 10.92 0.70
N TYR A 67 -0.98 11.20 1.99
CA TYR A 67 -1.93 10.51 2.84
C TYR A 67 -3.37 10.64 2.31
N LYS A 68 -3.78 11.85 1.91
CA LYS A 68 -5.11 12.08 1.32
C LYS A 68 -5.35 11.21 0.09
N LEU A 69 -4.37 11.11 -0.81
CA LEU A 69 -4.45 10.26 -2.00
C LEU A 69 -4.72 8.80 -1.62
N ILE A 70 -3.91 8.26 -0.69
CA ILE A 70 -4.04 6.87 -0.25
C ILE A 70 -5.37 6.64 0.46
N GLN A 71 -5.78 7.53 1.38
CA GLN A 71 -7.05 7.44 2.09
C GLN A 71 -8.26 7.43 1.14
N CYS A 72 -8.27 8.32 0.14
CA CYS A 72 -9.37 8.41 -0.82
C CYS A 72 -9.50 7.16 -1.69
N ARG A 73 -8.39 6.50 -2.02
CA ARG A 73 -8.39 5.31 -2.87
C ARG A 73 -8.60 4.03 -2.05
N PHE A 74 -7.92 3.89 -0.92
CA PHE A 74 -7.90 2.70 -0.07
C PHE A 74 -8.75 2.94 1.18
N ASN A 75 -10.01 2.52 1.12
CA ASN A 75 -10.95 2.63 2.23
C ASN A 75 -12.03 1.55 2.13
N LYS A 76 -12.83 1.43 3.20
CA LYS A 76 -13.92 0.44 3.32
C LYS A 76 -15.03 0.57 2.28
N SER A 77 -15.19 1.73 1.63
CA SER A 77 -16.21 1.92 0.60
C SER A 77 -15.77 1.31 -0.75
N ASN A 78 -14.46 1.27 -1.01
CA ASN A 78 -13.90 0.72 -2.24
C ASN A 78 -13.49 -0.75 -2.11
N TYR A 79 -13.22 -1.23 -0.90
CA TYR A 79 -12.75 -2.58 -0.63
C TYR A 79 -13.50 -3.21 0.55
N GLU A 80 -14.11 -4.36 0.34
CA GLU A 80 -14.87 -5.09 1.38
C GLU A 80 -13.91 -5.66 2.43
N HIS A 81 -12.74 -6.15 2.02
CA HIS A 81 -11.74 -6.76 2.90
C HIS A 81 -10.65 -5.77 3.35
N PHE A 82 -11.00 -4.50 3.46
CA PHE A 82 -10.09 -3.44 3.87
C PHE A 82 -9.64 -3.56 5.33
N VAL A 83 -8.33 -3.69 5.56
CA VAL A 83 -7.72 -3.79 6.90
C VAL A 83 -6.67 -2.73 7.20
N MET A 84 -6.18 -2.03 6.17
CA MET A 84 -5.08 -1.07 6.31
C MET A 84 -5.46 0.09 7.25
N THR A 85 -4.59 0.36 8.21
CA THR A 85 -4.83 1.34 9.26
C THR A 85 -4.39 2.75 8.83
N PRO A 86 -4.92 3.83 9.43
CA PRO A 86 -4.55 5.19 9.06
C PRO A 86 -3.04 5.47 9.15
N GLU A 87 -2.36 4.91 10.16
CA GLU A 87 -0.91 5.04 10.30
C GLU A 87 -0.12 4.41 9.14
N ILE A 88 -0.61 3.30 8.58
CA ILE A 88 -0.01 2.69 7.38
C ILE A 88 -0.22 3.59 6.17
N GLN A 89 -1.44 4.14 6.00
CA GLN A 89 -1.74 5.07 4.91
C GLN A 89 -0.87 6.33 4.95
N ILE A 90 -0.61 6.85 6.15
CA ILE A 90 0.30 7.99 6.36
C ILE A 90 1.73 7.61 5.97
N LEU A 91 2.21 6.45 6.45
CA LEU A 91 3.56 6.02 6.15
C LEU A 91 3.76 5.85 4.63
N ILE A 92 2.84 5.18 3.94
CA ILE A 92 2.87 5.04 2.48
C ILE A 92 2.79 6.41 1.80
N GLY A 93 1.88 7.27 2.24
CA GLY A 93 1.70 8.61 1.66
C GLY A 93 2.88 9.56 1.88
N GLY A 94 3.68 9.33 2.92
CA GLY A 94 4.92 10.08 3.17
C GLY A 94 6.13 9.51 2.43
N LEU A 95 6.15 8.21 2.15
CA LEU A 95 7.26 7.54 1.44
C LEU A 95 7.26 7.75 -0.07
N MET A 96 6.16 8.22 -0.64
CA MET A 96 6.01 8.32 -2.09
C MET A 96 6.47 9.69 -2.63
N ASP A 97 7.25 9.67 -3.71
CA ASP A 97 7.53 10.85 -4.52
C ASP A 97 6.51 11.01 -5.65
N LYS A 98 6.01 9.88 -6.16
CA LYS A 98 4.96 9.82 -7.18
C LYS A 98 3.72 9.09 -6.69
N ALA A 99 2.55 9.50 -7.17
CA ALA A 99 1.29 8.85 -6.84
C ALA A 99 1.29 7.35 -7.19
N SER A 100 1.95 6.94 -8.28
CA SER A 100 2.07 5.53 -8.68
C SER A 100 2.79 4.67 -7.63
N GLU A 101 3.82 5.21 -6.97
CA GLU A 101 4.61 4.49 -5.98
C GLU A 101 3.78 4.18 -4.74
N GLY A 102 3.03 5.18 -4.24
CA GLY A 102 2.09 4.99 -3.14
C GLY A 102 0.94 4.06 -3.50
N ILE A 103 0.40 4.15 -4.72
CA ILE A 103 -0.66 3.24 -5.19
C ILE A 103 -0.16 1.80 -5.25
N MET A 104 1.04 1.54 -5.78
CA MET A 104 1.61 0.19 -5.82
C MET A 104 1.80 -0.37 -4.42
N LEU A 105 2.47 0.37 -3.53
CA LEU A 105 2.73 -0.09 -2.16
C LEU A 105 1.43 -0.32 -1.39
N ALA A 106 0.44 0.57 -1.50
CA ALA A 106 -0.86 0.39 -0.88
C ALA A 106 -1.63 -0.79 -1.47
N SER A 107 -1.54 -1.04 -2.78
CA SER A 107 -2.16 -2.22 -3.42
C SER A 107 -1.56 -3.52 -2.90
N ILE A 108 -0.23 -3.58 -2.75
CA ILE A 108 0.48 -4.72 -2.19
C ILE A 108 0.05 -4.93 -0.74
N CYS A 109 0.05 -3.87 0.07
CA CYS A 109 -0.39 -3.95 1.47
C CYS A 109 -1.83 -4.44 1.60
N HIS A 110 -2.74 -3.96 0.75
CA HIS A 110 -4.14 -4.42 0.74
C HIS A 110 -4.26 -5.89 0.37
N MET A 111 -3.62 -6.31 -0.72
CA MET A 111 -3.62 -7.70 -1.19
C MET A 111 -2.98 -8.66 -0.19
N LEU A 112 -1.93 -8.24 0.51
CA LEU A 112 -1.27 -9.03 1.55
C LEU A 112 -1.92 -8.89 2.93
N GLN A 113 -2.98 -8.10 3.05
CA GLN A 113 -3.69 -7.85 4.31
C GLN A 113 -2.78 -7.31 5.43
N VAL A 114 -1.84 -6.44 5.08
CA VAL A 114 -0.95 -5.75 6.01
C VAL A 114 -1.76 -4.79 6.88
N ASP A 115 -1.77 -5.02 8.19
CA ASP A 115 -2.58 -4.26 9.16
C ASP A 115 -1.76 -3.61 10.29
N THR A 116 -0.45 -3.89 10.35
CA THR A 116 0.49 -3.21 11.25
C THR A 116 1.62 -2.45 10.54
N LEU A 117 2.17 -1.44 11.21
CA LEU A 117 3.39 -0.76 10.76
C LEU A 117 4.59 -1.73 10.69
N SER A 118 4.66 -2.70 11.59
CA SER A 118 5.75 -3.68 11.60
C SER A 118 5.75 -4.52 10.33
N GLU A 119 4.59 -5.00 9.90
CA GLU A 119 4.45 -5.77 8.66
C GLU A 119 4.79 -4.95 7.42
N LEU A 120 4.32 -3.70 7.35
CA LEU A 120 4.72 -2.80 6.27
C LEU A 120 6.24 -2.61 6.26
N LEU A 121 6.86 -2.34 7.40
CA LEU A 121 8.31 -2.18 7.47
C LEU A 121 9.05 -3.46 7.09
N SER A 122 8.51 -4.64 7.39
CA SER A 122 9.05 -5.94 6.94
C SER A 122 8.92 -6.14 5.43
N LEU A 123 7.93 -5.54 4.78
CA LEU A 123 7.78 -5.56 3.32
C LEU A 123 8.83 -4.69 2.62
N ILE A 124 9.26 -3.61 3.27
CA ILE A 124 10.29 -2.67 2.80
C ILE A 124 11.50 -2.64 3.75
N PRO A 125 12.23 -3.77 3.91
CA PRO A 125 13.33 -3.86 4.86
C PRO A 125 14.48 -2.93 4.49
N THR A 126 14.62 -2.59 3.21
CA THR A 126 15.64 -1.70 2.64
C THR A 126 15.09 -0.35 2.19
N GLY A 127 13.84 -0.01 2.55
CA GLY A 127 13.19 1.23 2.16
C GLY A 127 12.43 1.12 0.84
N MET A 128 12.05 2.26 0.29
CA MET A 128 11.44 2.30 -1.03
C MET A 128 12.47 1.91 -2.11
N PRO A 129 12.09 1.07 -3.09
CA PRO A 129 12.91 0.85 -4.26
C PRO A 129 13.15 2.13 -5.05
N ASP A 130 14.26 2.19 -5.79
CA ASP A 130 14.58 3.34 -6.64
C ASP A 130 13.46 3.64 -7.65
N THR A 131 13.28 4.92 -7.96
CA THR A 131 12.22 5.40 -8.86
C THR A 131 12.21 4.70 -10.22
N ASP A 132 13.37 4.40 -10.80
CA ASP A 132 13.44 3.72 -12.11
C ASP A 132 12.91 2.28 -12.04
N VAL A 133 13.17 1.59 -10.92
CA VAL A 133 12.67 0.23 -10.65
C VAL A 133 11.16 0.26 -10.45
N LEU A 134 10.66 1.25 -9.69
CA LEU A 134 9.23 1.46 -9.47
C LEU A 134 8.51 1.85 -10.77
N ASP A 135 9.10 2.70 -11.60
CA ASP A 135 8.54 3.07 -12.90
C ASP A 135 8.45 1.87 -13.85
N ALA A 136 9.42 0.94 -13.79
CA ALA A 136 9.34 -0.33 -14.53
C ALA A 136 8.22 -1.22 -13.99
N LEU A 137 8.14 -1.40 -12.68
CA LEU A 137 7.08 -2.19 -12.03
C LEU A 137 5.68 -1.63 -12.31
N TRP A 138 5.54 -0.31 -12.38
CA TRP A 138 4.30 0.38 -12.73
C TRP A 138 3.87 0.15 -14.18
N ARG A 139 4.81 -0.07 -15.10
CA ARG A 139 4.47 -0.46 -16.46
C ARG A 139 3.99 -1.91 -16.52
N ASP A 140 4.56 -2.78 -15.69
CA ASP A 140 4.26 -4.21 -15.69
C ASP A 140 2.87 -4.56 -15.15
N GLN A 141 2.21 -3.67 -14.38
CA GLN A 141 0.83 -3.92 -13.96
C GLN A 141 -0.20 -3.76 -15.08
N LYS A 142 0.22 -3.35 -16.29
CA LYS A 142 -0.69 -3.21 -17.42
C LYS A 142 -0.85 -4.54 -18.14
N THR A 143 -2.09 -4.95 -18.39
CA THR A 143 -2.37 -6.13 -19.23
C THR A 143 -1.95 -5.86 -20.68
N PRO A 144 -1.79 -6.90 -21.53
CA PRO A 144 -1.51 -6.71 -22.96
C PRO A 144 -2.56 -5.85 -23.70
N ALA A 145 -3.78 -5.78 -23.17
CA ALA A 145 -4.86 -4.94 -23.68
C ALA A 145 -4.78 -3.47 -23.19
N GLY A 146 -3.78 -3.11 -22.39
CA GLY A 146 -3.58 -1.77 -21.86
C GLY A 146 -4.43 -1.43 -20.63
N LEU A 147 -5.06 -2.43 -20.00
CA LEU A 147 -5.83 -2.23 -18.77
C LEU A 147 -4.90 -2.18 -17.57
N ASN A 148 -5.16 -1.28 -16.62
CA ASN A 148 -4.41 -1.23 -15.36
C ASN A 148 -5.01 -2.24 -14.37
N LEU A 149 -4.25 -3.27 -13.99
CA LEU A 149 -4.68 -4.25 -13.00
C LEU A 149 -4.97 -3.60 -11.65
N LEU A 150 -4.22 -2.54 -11.28
CA LEU A 150 -4.36 -1.86 -9.99
C LEU A 150 -5.57 -0.92 -9.92
N ASP A 151 -6.26 -0.64 -11.04
CA ASP A 151 -7.50 0.14 -11.07
C ASP A 151 -8.75 -0.75 -10.88
N ASP A 152 -8.59 -2.07 -10.83
CA ASP A 152 -9.69 -3.02 -10.59
C ASP A 152 -9.79 -3.38 -9.09
N PHE A 153 -10.63 -2.63 -8.37
CA PHE A 153 -10.79 -2.81 -6.92
C PHE A 153 -11.36 -4.19 -6.55
N VAL A 154 -12.26 -4.74 -7.36
CA VAL A 154 -12.85 -6.07 -7.11
C VAL A 154 -11.79 -7.14 -7.25
N LEU A 155 -10.92 -7.01 -8.25
CA LEU A 155 -9.81 -7.94 -8.47
C LEU A 155 -8.81 -7.91 -7.30
N LEU A 156 -8.40 -6.72 -6.86
CA LEU A 156 -7.51 -6.53 -5.71
C LEU A 156 -8.12 -7.14 -4.43
N ASP A 157 -9.41 -6.94 -4.19
CA ASP A 157 -10.10 -7.47 -3.01
C ASP A 157 -10.27 -9.00 -3.07
N THR A 158 -10.46 -9.55 -4.28
CA THR A 158 -10.49 -11.00 -4.50
C THR A 158 -9.15 -11.65 -4.13
N VAL A 159 -8.03 -11.03 -4.52
CA VAL A 159 -6.68 -11.49 -4.12
C VAL A 159 -6.49 -11.37 -2.60
N ALA A 160 -6.90 -10.24 -2.01
CA ALA A 160 -6.83 -10.02 -0.57
C ALA A 160 -7.57 -11.11 0.23
N LEU A 161 -8.77 -11.48 -0.22
CA LEU A 161 -9.56 -12.55 0.38
C LEU A 161 -8.88 -13.92 0.28
N ALA A 162 -8.27 -14.22 -0.87
CA ALA A 162 -7.56 -15.49 -1.09
C ALA A 162 -6.36 -15.62 -0.14
N ASN A 163 -5.57 -14.55 0.00
CA ASN A 163 -4.41 -14.50 0.90
C ASN A 163 -4.83 -14.62 2.38
N LYS A 164 -5.91 -13.94 2.79
CA LYS A 164 -6.45 -14.05 4.15
C LYS A 164 -6.86 -15.47 4.52
N ARG A 165 -7.32 -16.25 3.55
CA ARG A 165 -7.78 -17.64 3.75
C ARG A 165 -6.63 -18.67 3.72
N GLY A 166 -5.37 -18.23 3.54
CA GLY A 166 -4.23 -19.13 3.41
C GLY A 166 -4.27 -19.98 2.13
N ILE A 167 -5.03 -19.56 1.12
CA ILE A 167 -5.09 -20.23 -0.19
C ILE A 167 -3.93 -19.67 -1.04
N ALA A 168 -2.71 -19.89 -0.57
CA ALA A 168 -1.50 -19.78 -1.35
C ALA A 168 -0.76 -21.10 -1.15
N ALA A 169 -1.16 -22.09 -1.95
CA ALA A 169 -0.46 -23.36 -2.12
C ALA A 169 0.46 -23.26 -3.34
#